data_AF-A0A3D5ID16-F1
#
_entry.id   AF-A0A3D5ID16-F1
#
_cell.length_a   1.000
_cell.length_b   1.000
_cell.length_c   1.000
_cell.angle_alpha   90.00
_cell.angle_beta   90.00
_cell.angle_gamma   90.00
#
_symmetry.space_group_name_H-M   'P 1'
#
loop_
_entity.id
_entity.type
_entity.pdbx_description
1 polymer ?
#
loop_
_entity_poly.entity_id
_entity_poly.type
_entity_poly.pdbx_seq_one_letter_code
_entity_poly.pdbx_strand_id
1 'polypeptide(L)'
;MKAESKRSVRTMLRWLLGVATVLMAALLIWQCVTIYHEGIAPENMGENGLRIHDIYSREIVTAHFASIAWSVWVFLALLAVNIIAGKPEQKESLRAPVENQLLMLRARTEETDEIRKVKKQRTGVWCGAAILCLICGGMAGRFLLDWSNFASRDLEVVVRRMVIETFPWIGLAFILLMAAEQWNFRLLMKELELRRSAPKRKPDAAAPEKTTGRNVIRVIIAAAAVVLIVLGVMNGGMFDVLVKAINICTECIGLG
;
A
#
# COMPACT_ATOMS: atom_id res chain seq x y z
N MET A 1 36.02 7.81 -13.93
CA MET A 1 36.40 6.64 -13.11
C MET A 1 35.87 6.64 -11.68
N LYS A 2 36.19 7.60 -10.78
CA LYS A 2 35.70 7.55 -9.36
C LYS A 2 34.17 7.64 -9.19
N ALA A 3 33.48 8.44 -10.01
CA ALA A 3 32.02 8.61 -9.92
C ALA A 3 31.24 7.37 -10.40
N GLU A 4 31.71 6.70 -11.45
CA GLU A 4 31.10 5.47 -11.99
C GLU A 4 31.30 4.29 -11.03
N SER A 5 32.47 4.17 -10.42
CA SER A 5 32.74 3.17 -9.37
C SER A 5 31.82 3.34 -8.16
N LYS A 6 31.64 4.57 -7.66
CA LYS A 6 30.70 4.86 -6.56
C LYS A 6 29.24 4.55 -6.92
N ARG A 7 28.83 4.87 -8.16
CA ARG A 7 27.47 4.56 -8.65
C ARG A 7 27.26 3.05 -8.77
N SER A 8 28.25 2.30 -9.27
CA SER A 8 28.21 0.84 -9.36
C SER A 8 28.09 0.18 -7.98
N VAL A 9 28.89 0.62 -7.00
CA VAL A 9 28.83 0.14 -5.61
C VAL A 9 27.45 0.40 -4.99
N ARG A 10 26.85 1.58 -5.21
CA ARG A 10 25.52 1.89 -4.69
C ARG A 10 24.43 1.02 -5.32
N THR A 11 24.52 0.75 -6.63
CA THR A 11 23.57 -0.14 -7.32
C THR A 11 23.71 -1.56 -6.79
N MET A 12 24.93 -2.08 -6.64
CA MET A 12 25.18 -3.40 -6.07
C MET A 12 24.64 -3.52 -4.64
N LEU A 13 24.87 -2.50 -3.81
CA LEU A 13 24.41 -2.48 -2.42
C LEU A 13 22.87 -2.46 -2.31
N ARG A 14 22.18 -1.79 -3.23
CA ARG A 14 20.70 -1.81 -3.34
C ARG A 14 20.17 -3.18 -3.76
N TRP A 15 20.82 -3.83 -4.73
CA TRP A 15 20.48 -5.20 -5.12
C TRP A 15 20.67 -6.18 -3.96
N LEU A 16 21.80 -6.07 -3.24
CA LEU A 16 22.08 -6.87 -2.05
C LEU A 16 21.01 -6.67 -0.98
N LEU A 17 20.60 -5.43 -0.71
CA LEU A 17 19.52 -5.15 0.25
C LEU A 17 18.19 -5.73 -0.22
N GLY A 18 17.87 -5.61 -1.51
CA GLY A 18 16.65 -6.19 -2.08
C GLY A 18 16.60 -7.71 -1.89
N VAL A 19 17.69 -8.41 -2.24
CA VAL A 19 17.82 -9.86 -2.04
C VAL A 19 17.73 -10.22 -0.55
N ALA A 20 18.45 -9.51 0.31
CA ALA A 20 18.41 -9.75 1.76
C ALA A 20 17.01 -9.53 2.35
N THR A 21 16.24 -8.56 1.83
CA THR A 21 14.86 -8.31 2.27
C THR A 21 13.95 -9.49 1.91
N VAL A 22 14.06 -10.00 0.68
CA VAL A 22 13.29 -11.16 0.22
C VAL A 22 13.66 -12.41 1.02
N LEU A 23 14.95 -12.63 1.27
CA LEU A 23 15.42 -13.75 2.09
C LEU A 23 14.94 -13.65 3.54
N MET A 24 15.01 -12.46 4.15
CA MET A 24 14.48 -12.23 5.49
C MET A 24 12.98 -12.54 5.56
N ALA A 25 12.20 -12.05 4.59
CA ALA A 25 10.77 -12.36 4.51
C ALA A 25 10.52 -13.86 4.38
N ALA A 26 11.28 -14.56 3.52
CA ALA A 26 11.17 -16.00 3.36
C ALA A 26 11.49 -16.77 4.65
N LEU A 27 12.53 -16.37 5.39
CA LEU A 27 12.89 -16.97 6.68
C LEU A 27 11.81 -16.78 7.74
N LEU A 28 11.22 -15.58 7.81
CA LEU A 28 10.12 -15.30 8.74
C LEU A 28 8.88 -16.12 8.41
N ILE A 29 8.52 -16.20 7.12
CA ILE A 29 7.41 -17.04 6.65
C ILE A 29 7.67 -18.51 6.97
N TRP A 30 8.90 -18.98 6.73
CA TRP A 30 9.31 -20.35 7.02
C TRP A 30 9.12 -20.68 8.50
N GLN A 31 9.59 -19.82 9.42
CA GLN A 31 9.38 -20.04 10.86
C GLN A 31 7.90 -20.11 11.23
N CYS A 32 7.06 -19.24 10.67
CA CYS A 32 5.61 -19.31 10.91
C CYS A 32 5.00 -20.63 10.41
N VAL A 33 5.41 -21.09 9.23
CA VAL A 33 4.95 -22.36 8.65
C VAL A 33 5.41 -23.55 9.49
N THR A 34 6.65 -23.53 9.99
CA THR A 34 7.19 -24.58 10.86
C THR A 34 6.42 -24.66 12.18
N ILE A 35 6.24 -23.52 12.88
CA ILE A 35 5.46 -23.46 14.12
C ILE A 35 4.04 -24.00 13.89
N TYR A 36 3.41 -23.62 12.78
CA TYR A 36 2.08 -24.09 12.45
C TYR A 36 2.03 -25.60 12.23
N HIS A 37 2.95 -26.15 11.43
CA HIS A 37 3.00 -27.58 11.13
C HIS A 37 3.28 -28.44 12.38
N GLU A 38 4.17 -27.98 13.25
CA GLU A 38 4.47 -28.64 14.53
C GLU A 38 3.27 -28.56 15.48
N GLY A 39 2.58 -27.41 15.54
CA GLY A 39 1.40 -27.23 16.39
C GLY A 39 0.17 -28.03 15.97
N ILE A 40 0.07 -28.45 14.70
CA ILE A 40 -1.01 -29.34 14.20
C ILE A 40 -0.61 -30.82 14.15
N ALA A 41 0.58 -31.19 14.63
CA ALA A 41 1.04 -32.57 14.65
C ALA A 41 0.06 -33.46 15.44
N PRO A 42 -0.12 -34.74 15.03
CA PRO A 42 -1.04 -35.66 15.71
C PRO A 42 -0.65 -35.89 17.18
N GLU A 43 0.61 -35.66 17.53
CA GLU A 43 1.15 -35.72 18.89
C GLU A 43 0.59 -34.62 19.80
N ASN A 44 0.14 -33.49 19.23
CA ASN A 44 -0.46 -32.37 19.95
C ASN A 44 -2.00 -32.47 20.01
N MET A 45 -2.58 -33.60 19.59
CA MET A 45 -4.02 -33.88 19.69
C MET A 45 -4.26 -34.82 20.87
N GLY A 46 -5.10 -34.41 21.84
CA GLY A 46 -5.56 -35.29 22.90
C GLY A 46 -6.58 -36.32 22.40
N GLU A 47 -6.85 -37.36 23.19
CA GLU A 47 -7.82 -38.43 22.88
C GLU A 47 -9.23 -37.89 22.54
N ASN A 48 -9.53 -36.67 23.00
CA ASN A 48 -10.82 -35.99 22.84
C ASN A 48 -10.91 -35.19 21.52
N GLY A 49 -9.86 -35.18 20.70
CA GLY A 49 -9.73 -34.31 19.52
C GLY A 49 -9.43 -32.83 19.83
N LEU A 50 -9.18 -32.51 21.11
CA LEU A 50 -8.79 -31.18 21.58
C LEU A 50 -7.26 -31.07 21.60
N ARG A 51 -6.72 -29.89 21.24
CA ARG A 51 -5.27 -29.65 21.26
C ARG A 51 -4.74 -29.61 22.70
N ILE A 52 -3.60 -30.24 22.94
CA ILE A 52 -2.96 -30.34 24.26
C ILE A 52 -2.21 -29.05 24.59
N HIS A 53 -1.50 -28.51 23.60
CA HIS A 53 -0.75 -27.26 23.68
C HIS A 53 -1.19 -26.28 22.59
N ASP A 54 -1.15 -24.98 22.92
CA ASP A 54 -1.42 -23.93 21.96
C ASP A 54 -0.40 -23.93 20.82
N ILE A 55 -0.86 -23.71 19.59
CA ILE A 55 -0.01 -23.65 18.39
C ILE A 55 0.96 -22.47 18.49
N TYR A 56 0.50 -21.35 19.04
CA TYR A 56 1.28 -20.14 19.20
C TYR A 56 1.33 -19.76 20.68
N SER A 57 2.42 -20.09 21.35
CA SER A 57 2.75 -19.60 22.69
C SER A 57 3.94 -18.63 22.64
N ARG A 58 4.09 -17.79 23.67
CA ARG A 58 5.23 -16.86 23.77
C ARG A 58 6.55 -17.62 23.72
N GLU A 59 6.65 -18.72 24.43
CA GLU A 59 7.86 -19.54 24.56
C GLU A 59 8.24 -20.14 23.20
N ILE A 60 7.28 -20.76 22.50
CA ILE A 60 7.48 -21.36 21.17
C ILE A 60 7.95 -20.30 20.17
N VAL A 61 7.21 -19.18 20.08
CA VAL A 61 7.57 -18.10 19.16
C VAL A 61 8.95 -17.55 19.48
N THR A 62 9.28 -17.35 20.75
CA THR A 62 10.62 -16.85 21.13
C THR A 62 11.74 -17.84 20.79
N ALA A 63 11.54 -19.14 20.95
CA ALA A 63 12.54 -20.15 20.63
C ALA A 63 12.84 -20.18 19.11
N HIS A 64 11.79 -20.21 18.28
CA HIS A 64 11.93 -20.19 16.83
C HIS A 64 12.54 -18.88 16.32
N PHE A 65 12.13 -17.72 16.86
CA PHE A 65 12.68 -16.43 16.46
C PHE A 65 14.10 -16.20 16.97
N ALA A 66 14.47 -16.75 18.14
CA ALA A 66 15.85 -16.71 18.63
C ALA A 66 16.81 -17.44 17.68
N SER A 67 16.37 -18.55 17.08
CA SER A 67 17.18 -19.31 16.12
C SER A 67 17.56 -18.49 14.87
N ILE A 68 16.69 -17.58 14.43
CA ILE A 68 16.91 -16.71 13.26
C ILE A 68 17.42 -15.31 13.63
N ALA A 69 17.60 -15.00 14.91
CA ALA A 69 17.96 -13.65 15.37
C ALA A 69 19.24 -13.11 14.72
N TRP A 70 20.23 -13.98 14.47
CA TRP A 70 21.48 -13.60 13.79
C TRP A 70 21.23 -13.00 12.40
N SER A 71 20.24 -13.52 11.66
CA SER A 71 19.90 -13.04 10.32
C SER A 71 19.30 -11.62 10.38
N VAL A 72 18.58 -11.30 11.46
CA VAL A 72 17.99 -9.97 11.68
C VAL A 72 19.09 -8.95 11.91
N TRP A 73 20.10 -9.28 12.71
CA TRP A 73 21.25 -8.41 12.92
C TRP A 73 22.04 -8.14 11.63
N VAL A 74 22.24 -9.18 10.80
CA VAL A 74 22.88 -9.04 9.48
C VAL A 74 22.07 -8.14 8.56
N PHE A 75 20.74 -8.30 8.52
CA PHE A 75 19.84 -7.46 7.74
C PHE A 75 19.89 -6.00 8.20
N LEU A 76 19.81 -5.74 9.51
CA LEU A 76 19.89 -4.40 10.08
C LEU A 76 21.24 -3.73 9.79
N ALA A 77 22.34 -4.47 9.88
CA ALA A 77 23.67 -3.97 9.52
C ALA A 77 23.73 -3.58 8.03
N LEU A 78 23.21 -4.42 7.13
CA LEU A 78 23.16 -4.14 5.69
C LEU A 78 22.30 -2.92 5.38
N LEU A 79 21.17 -2.75 6.08
CA LEU A 79 20.29 -1.60 5.97
C LEU A 79 21.00 -0.31 6.44
N ALA A 80 21.71 -0.36 7.57
CA ALA A 80 22.50 0.77 8.07
C ALA A 80 23.58 1.20 7.05
N VAL A 81 24.32 0.23 6.49
CA VAL A 81 25.34 0.49 5.44
C VAL A 81 24.70 1.15 4.21
N ASN A 82 23.52 0.68 3.79
CA ASN A 82 22.76 1.29 2.69
C ASN A 82 22.36 2.74 2.96
N ILE A 83 21.91 3.05 4.17
CA ILE A 83 21.52 4.41 4.55
C ILE A 83 22.74 5.34 4.54
N ILE A 84 23.87 4.88 5.11
CA ILE A 84 25.12 5.67 5.18
C ILE A 84 25.69 5.90 3.78
N ALA A 85 25.79 4.86 2.95
CA ALA A 85 26.29 4.96 1.57
C ALA A 85 25.30 5.63 0.60
N GLY A 86 24.02 5.66 0.96
CA GLY A 86 22.91 6.20 0.20
C GLY A 86 22.76 7.72 0.29
N LYS A 87 23.44 8.40 1.21
CA LYS A 87 23.45 9.87 1.28
C LYS A 87 23.88 10.43 -0.08
N PRO A 88 23.02 11.18 -0.80
CA PRO A 88 23.44 11.82 -2.03
C PRO A 88 24.48 12.87 -1.67
N GLU A 89 25.58 12.89 -2.43
CA GLU A 89 26.49 14.04 -2.46
C GLU A 89 25.62 15.23 -2.84
N GLN A 90 25.41 16.14 -1.89
CA GLN A 90 24.44 17.24 -1.93
C GLN A 90 24.87 18.30 -2.95
N LYS A 91 24.88 17.95 -4.25
CA LYS A 91 25.24 18.86 -5.36
C LYS A 91 24.47 18.61 -6.65
N GLU A 92 23.49 17.70 -6.67
CA GLU A 92 22.53 17.67 -7.78
C GLU A 92 21.48 18.72 -7.46
N SER A 93 21.52 19.85 -8.19
CA SER A 93 20.54 20.93 -8.08
C SER A 93 19.15 20.33 -7.88
N LEU A 94 18.41 20.72 -6.84
CA LEU A 94 17.02 20.30 -6.66
C LEU A 94 16.23 20.74 -7.89
N ARG A 95 16.21 19.88 -8.91
CA ARG A 95 15.37 20.05 -10.08
C ARG A 95 13.96 19.93 -9.52
N ALA A 96 13.23 21.04 -9.54
CA ALA A 96 11.89 21.09 -8.97
C ALA A 96 11.08 19.88 -9.48
N PRO A 97 10.24 19.26 -8.62
CA PRO A 97 9.45 18.10 -9.02
C PRO A 97 8.67 18.43 -10.30
N VAL A 98 8.52 17.41 -11.16
CA VAL A 98 8.04 17.57 -12.53
C VAL A 98 6.69 18.32 -12.58
N GLU A 99 5.83 18.08 -11.60
CA GLU A 99 4.57 18.81 -11.40
C GLU A 99 4.76 20.31 -11.19
N ASN A 100 5.73 20.72 -10.34
CA ASN A 100 6.02 22.13 -10.10
C ASN A 100 6.60 22.81 -11.34
N GLN A 101 7.42 22.10 -12.12
CA GLN A 101 7.90 22.61 -13.40
C GLN A 101 6.75 22.82 -14.39
N LEU A 102 5.80 21.89 -14.42
CA LEU A 102 4.63 21.96 -15.29
C LEU A 102 3.70 23.10 -14.87
N LEU A 103 3.52 23.36 -13.56
CA LEU A 103 2.78 24.52 -13.06
C LEU A 103 3.40 25.84 -13.51
N MET A 104 4.73 25.97 -13.38
CA MET A 104 5.45 27.17 -13.84
C MET A 104 5.34 27.37 -15.36
N LEU A 105 5.46 26.29 -16.13
CA LEU A 105 5.31 26.34 -17.59
C LEU A 105 3.86 26.66 -17.99
N ARG A 106 2.87 26.09 -17.30
CA ARG A 106 1.45 26.35 -17.56
C ARG A 106 1.09 27.83 -17.43
N ALA A 107 1.71 28.53 -16.48
CA ALA A 107 1.52 29.97 -16.33
C ALA A 107 2.10 30.79 -17.51
N ARG A 108 3.07 30.23 -18.25
CA ARG A 108 3.88 30.96 -19.25
C ARG A 108 3.65 30.55 -20.70
N THR A 109 2.95 29.44 -20.96
CA THR A 109 2.81 28.84 -22.31
C THR A 109 1.36 28.86 -22.76
N GLU A 110 1.11 29.10 -24.06
CA GLU A 110 -0.26 29.01 -24.62
C GLU A 110 -0.79 27.57 -24.60
N GLU A 111 -2.11 27.44 -24.51
CA GLU A 111 -2.77 26.14 -24.56
C GLU A 111 -3.01 25.73 -26.00
N THR A 112 -2.07 24.98 -26.57
CA THR A 112 -2.21 24.40 -27.91
C THR A 112 -3.19 23.22 -27.89
N ASP A 113 -3.77 22.89 -29.05
CA ASP A 113 -4.73 21.78 -29.18
C ASP A 113 -4.12 20.42 -28.79
N GLU A 114 -2.83 20.23 -29.02
CA GLU A 114 -2.09 19.02 -28.60
C GLU A 114 -1.99 18.90 -27.07
N ILE A 115 -1.77 20.02 -26.37
CA ILE A 115 -1.77 20.05 -24.90
C ILE A 115 -3.17 19.74 -24.36
N ARG A 116 -4.23 20.23 -25.02
CA ARG A 116 -5.62 19.94 -24.65
C ARG A 116 -5.96 18.45 -24.81
N LYS A 117 -5.51 17.81 -25.90
CA LYS A 117 -5.67 16.36 -26.12
C LYS A 117 -5.01 15.53 -25.01
N VAL A 118 -3.77 15.85 -24.65
CA VAL A 118 -3.03 15.14 -23.58
C VAL A 118 -3.73 15.28 -22.23
N LYS A 119 -4.23 16.48 -21.88
CA LYS A 119 -5.04 16.67 -20.67
C LYS A 119 -6.30 15.80 -20.67
N LYS A 120 -7.03 15.74 -21.78
CA LYS A 120 -8.24 14.92 -21.91
C LYS A 120 -7.92 13.43 -21.74
N GLN A 121 -6.81 12.96 -22.33
CA GLN A 121 -6.32 11.60 -22.15
C GLN A 121 -5.99 11.31 -20.69
N ARG A 122 -5.30 12.23 -20.00
CA ARG A 122 -4.96 12.08 -18.58
C ARG A 122 -6.20 11.97 -17.69
N THR A 123 -7.19 12.84 -17.90
CA THR A 123 -8.47 12.73 -17.19
C THR A 123 -9.18 11.42 -17.52
N GLY A 124 -9.14 10.98 -18.78
CA GLY A 124 -9.69 9.68 -19.20
C GLY A 124 -9.05 8.49 -18.49
N VAL A 125 -7.71 8.48 -18.36
CA VAL A 125 -6.97 7.44 -17.62
C VAL A 125 -7.39 7.40 -16.15
N TRP A 126 -7.48 8.56 -15.49
CA TRP A 126 -7.91 8.64 -14.09
C TRP A 126 -9.37 8.24 -13.89
N CYS A 127 -10.27 8.66 -14.78
CA CYS A 127 -11.67 8.23 -14.74
C CYS A 127 -11.78 6.71 -14.95
N GLY A 128 -11.04 6.15 -15.91
CA GLY A 128 -10.99 4.71 -16.16
C GLY A 128 -10.47 3.93 -14.96
N ALA A 129 -9.36 4.38 -14.36
CA ALA A 129 -8.79 3.79 -13.15
C ALA A 129 -9.78 3.84 -11.98
N ALA A 130 -10.45 4.97 -11.76
CA ALA A 130 -11.45 5.11 -10.70
C ALA A 130 -12.63 4.16 -10.88
N ILE A 131 -13.19 4.06 -12.10
CA ILE A 131 -14.28 3.11 -12.41
C ILE A 131 -13.84 1.68 -12.13
N LEU A 132 -12.64 1.31 -12.55
CA LEU A 132 -12.15 -0.04 -12.41
C LEU A 132 -11.83 -0.40 -10.95
N CYS A 133 -11.32 0.55 -10.17
CA CYS A 133 -11.17 0.40 -8.72
C CYS A 133 -12.52 0.25 -8.02
N LEU A 134 -13.56 0.97 -8.46
CA LEU A 134 -14.92 0.80 -7.93
C LEU A 134 -15.49 -0.59 -8.24
N ILE A 135 -15.24 -1.13 -9.43
CA ILE A 135 -15.64 -2.50 -9.79
C ILE A 135 -14.92 -3.51 -8.90
N CYS A 136 -13.59 -3.40 -8.76
CA CYS A 136 -12.81 -4.30 -7.90
C CYS A 136 -13.26 -4.21 -6.44
N GLY A 137 -13.49 -2.99 -5.94
CA GLY A 137 -14.01 -2.75 -4.59
C GLY A 137 -15.41 -3.30 -4.38
N GLY A 138 -16.29 -3.22 -5.39
CA GLY A 138 -17.63 -3.80 -5.35
C GLY A 138 -17.60 -5.33 -5.31
N MET A 139 -16.71 -5.96 -6.08
CA MET A 139 -16.53 -7.41 -6.07
C MET A 139 -15.97 -7.92 -4.73
N ALA A 140 -14.96 -7.23 -4.18
CA ALA A 140 -14.44 -7.49 -2.83
C ALA A 140 -15.52 -7.25 -1.76
N GLY A 141 -16.29 -6.17 -1.90
CA GLY A 141 -17.36 -5.79 -0.99
C GLY A 141 -18.51 -6.78 -0.97
N ARG A 142 -18.83 -7.45 -2.10
CA ARG A 142 -19.89 -8.46 -2.15
C ARG A 142 -19.64 -9.61 -1.17
N PHE A 143 -18.39 -10.04 -1.02
CA PHE A 143 -18.01 -11.07 -0.05
C PHE A 143 -18.10 -10.54 1.39
N LEU A 144 -17.58 -9.34 1.63
CA LEU A 144 -17.51 -8.73 2.96
C LEU A 144 -18.88 -8.28 3.52
N LEU A 145 -19.83 -7.93 2.64
CA LEU A 145 -21.16 -7.47 3.03
C LEU A 145 -22.16 -8.61 3.26
N ASP A 146 -21.82 -9.84 2.86
CA ASP A 146 -22.64 -11.02 3.12
C ASP A 146 -22.29 -11.62 4.49
N TRP A 147 -23.08 -11.27 5.49
CA TRP A 147 -22.93 -11.71 6.88
C TRP A 147 -22.97 -13.22 7.05
N SER A 148 -23.55 -13.96 6.09
CA SER A 148 -23.56 -15.43 6.13
C SER A 148 -22.15 -16.04 6.02
N ASN A 149 -21.21 -15.33 5.38
CA ASN A 149 -19.82 -15.77 5.24
C ASN A 149 -19.04 -15.74 6.56
N PHE A 150 -19.55 -15.05 7.58
CA PHE A 150 -18.92 -14.90 8.89
C PHE A 150 -19.64 -15.68 10.02
N ALA A 151 -20.62 -16.51 9.67
CA ALA A 151 -21.44 -17.23 10.66
C ALA A 151 -20.69 -18.37 11.38
N SER A 152 -19.60 -18.91 10.80
CA SER A 152 -18.83 -19.98 11.43
C SER A 152 -17.82 -19.46 12.45
N ARG A 153 -17.73 -20.14 13.60
CA ARG A 153 -16.72 -19.86 14.65
C ARG A 153 -15.30 -20.31 14.29
N ASP A 154 -15.13 -21.13 13.24
CA ASP A 154 -13.83 -21.56 12.73
C ASP A 154 -13.14 -20.44 11.94
N LEU A 155 -12.29 -19.69 12.63
CA LEU A 155 -11.57 -18.54 12.08
C LEU A 155 -10.72 -18.90 10.84
N GLU A 156 -10.11 -20.09 10.83
CA GLU A 156 -9.24 -20.52 9.72
C GLU A 156 -10.03 -20.65 8.41
N VAL A 157 -11.22 -21.25 8.44
CA VAL A 157 -12.05 -21.46 7.25
C VAL A 157 -12.56 -20.12 6.71
N VAL A 158 -13.02 -19.23 7.61
CA VAL A 158 -13.51 -17.89 7.25
C VAL A 158 -12.40 -17.05 6.63
N VAL A 159 -11.23 -16.99 7.28
CA VAL A 159 -10.08 -16.20 6.80
C VAL A 159 -9.57 -16.75 5.48
N ARG A 160 -9.46 -18.07 5.32
CA ARG A 160 -9.04 -18.70 4.07
C ARG A 160 -9.96 -18.32 2.91
N ARG A 161 -11.28 -18.40 3.14
CA ARG A 161 -12.28 -18.07 2.12
C ARG A 161 -12.25 -16.57 1.78
N MET A 162 -12.10 -15.72 2.78
CA MET A 162 -11.94 -14.28 2.61
C MET A 162 -10.71 -13.93 1.76
N VAL A 163 -9.56 -14.55 2.03
CA VAL A 163 -8.34 -14.33 1.26
C VAL A 163 -8.55 -14.74 -0.19
N ILE A 164 -9.07 -15.94 -0.44
CA ILE A 164 -9.26 -16.46 -1.81
C ILE A 164 -10.21 -15.57 -2.62
N GLU A 165 -11.31 -15.11 -2.02
CA GLU A 165 -12.31 -14.33 -2.75
C GLU A 165 -11.93 -12.85 -2.87
N THR A 166 -11.23 -12.27 -1.88
CA THR A 166 -10.97 -10.82 -1.83
C THR A 166 -9.62 -10.43 -2.41
N PHE A 167 -8.55 -11.20 -2.14
CA PHE A 167 -7.18 -10.82 -2.55
C PHE A 167 -6.99 -10.68 -4.06
N PRO A 168 -7.57 -11.51 -4.93
CA PRO A 168 -7.42 -11.35 -6.37
C PRO A 168 -7.92 -9.99 -6.86
N TRP A 169 -9.03 -9.49 -6.33
CA TRP A 169 -9.58 -8.18 -6.68
C TRP A 169 -8.73 -7.02 -6.16
N ILE A 170 -8.19 -7.16 -4.94
CA ILE A 170 -7.26 -6.17 -4.37
C ILE A 170 -5.97 -6.11 -5.20
N GLY A 171 -5.39 -7.27 -5.50
CA GLY A 171 -4.18 -7.38 -6.32
C GLY A 171 -4.40 -6.82 -7.73
N LEU A 172 -5.54 -7.13 -8.35
CA LEU A 172 -5.93 -6.57 -9.64
C LEU A 172 -6.03 -5.04 -9.58
N ALA A 173 -6.72 -4.48 -8.58
CA ALA A 173 -6.84 -3.04 -8.39
C ALA A 173 -5.47 -2.36 -8.26
N PHE A 174 -4.55 -2.98 -7.51
CA PHE A 174 -3.19 -2.47 -7.34
C PHE A 174 -2.41 -2.45 -8.66
N ILE A 175 -2.45 -3.52 -9.44
CA ILE A 175 -1.78 -3.60 -10.75
C ILE A 175 -2.32 -2.52 -11.71
N LEU A 176 -3.63 -2.32 -11.69
CA LEU A 176 -4.29 -1.32 -12.53
C LEU A 176 -3.92 0.11 -12.15
N LEU A 177 -3.84 0.42 -10.84
CA LEU A 177 -3.36 1.71 -10.36
C LEU A 177 -1.90 1.96 -10.75
N MET A 178 -1.04 0.94 -10.64
CA MET A 178 0.35 1.02 -11.08
C MET A 178 0.46 1.28 -12.59
N ALA A 179 -0.35 0.59 -13.40
CA ALA A 179 -0.40 0.82 -14.84
C ALA A 179 -0.92 2.22 -15.19
N ALA A 180 -1.95 2.69 -14.51
CA ALA A 180 -2.52 4.02 -14.67
C ALA A 180 -1.50 5.11 -14.30
N GLU A 181 -0.75 4.95 -13.20
CA GLU A 181 0.29 5.88 -12.80
C GLU A 181 1.46 5.89 -13.78
N GLN A 182 1.90 4.72 -14.25
CA GLN A 182 2.96 4.63 -15.26
C GLN A 182 2.55 5.34 -16.56
N TRP A 183 1.27 5.23 -16.96
CA TRP A 183 0.73 5.92 -18.13
C TRP A 183 0.60 7.43 -17.89
N ASN A 184 0.10 7.83 -16.73
CA ASN A 184 0.00 9.22 -16.29
C ASN A 184 1.37 9.90 -16.29
N PHE A 185 2.42 9.22 -15.81
CA PHE A 185 3.79 9.72 -15.85
C PHE A 185 4.29 9.96 -17.28
N ARG A 186 4.04 9.02 -18.22
CA ARG A 186 4.39 9.22 -19.64
C ARG A 186 3.66 10.40 -20.27
N LEU A 187 2.37 10.55 -19.99
CA LEU A 187 1.56 11.68 -20.47
C LEU A 187 2.06 13.01 -19.89
N LEU A 188 2.47 13.01 -18.62
CA LEU A 188 2.99 14.19 -17.93
C LEU A 188 4.35 14.63 -18.51
N MET A 189 5.22 13.69 -18.84
CA MET A 189 6.47 13.97 -19.57
C MET A 189 6.19 14.54 -20.96
N LYS A 190 5.24 13.96 -21.70
CA LYS A 190 4.84 14.46 -23.02
C LYS A 190 4.25 15.88 -22.95
N GLU A 191 3.40 16.18 -21.96
CA GLU A 191 2.88 17.53 -21.74
C GLU A 191 4.02 18.52 -21.46
N LEU A 192 5.02 18.10 -20.68
CA LEU A 192 6.15 18.95 -20.33
C LEU A 192 7.02 19.29 -21.54
N GLU A 193 7.33 18.30 -22.39
CA GLU A 193 8.05 18.52 -23.64
C GLU A 193 7.30 19.47 -24.58
N LEU A 194 6.00 19.24 -24.77
CA LEU A 194 5.14 20.11 -25.57
C LEU A 194 5.08 21.54 -25.03
N ARG A 195 5.03 21.71 -23.71
CA ARG A 195 5.05 23.06 -23.10
C ARG A 195 6.41 23.74 -23.19
N ARG A 196 7.51 22.99 -23.20
CA ARG A 196 8.85 23.58 -23.42
C ARG A 196 9.01 24.11 -24.85
N SER A 197 8.41 23.45 -25.84
CA SER A 197 8.45 23.87 -27.24
C SER A 197 7.34 24.84 -27.64
N ALA A 198 6.30 24.99 -26.82
CA ALA A 198 5.19 25.90 -27.09
C ALA A 198 5.60 27.38 -27.03
N PRO A 199 4.95 28.24 -27.84
CA PRO A 199 5.15 29.68 -27.76
C PRO A 199 4.74 30.23 -26.38
N LYS A 200 5.46 31.27 -25.94
CA LYS A 200 5.15 31.97 -24.69
C LYS A 200 3.79 32.66 -24.82
N ARG A 201 2.96 32.49 -23.80
CA ARG A 201 1.65 33.10 -23.66
C ARG A 201 1.77 34.62 -23.64
N LYS A 202 1.05 35.28 -24.54
CA LYS A 202 0.80 36.72 -24.40
C LYS A 202 -0.09 36.96 -23.17
N PRO A 203 0.19 37.98 -22.36
CA PRO A 203 -0.60 38.23 -21.15
C PRO A 203 -2.00 38.72 -21.54
N ASP A 204 -2.95 37.80 -21.60
CA ASP A 204 -4.37 38.12 -21.71
C ASP A 204 -5.01 38.23 -20.32
N ALA A 205 -5.98 39.14 -20.22
CA ALA A 205 -6.73 39.43 -19.00
C ALA A 205 -7.34 38.15 -18.40
N ALA A 206 -7.17 38.00 -17.09
CA ALA A 206 -7.52 36.80 -16.34
C ALA A 206 -9.02 36.46 -16.48
N ALA A 207 -9.32 35.34 -17.14
CA ALA A 207 -10.64 34.74 -17.07
C ALA A 207 -10.83 34.07 -15.69
N PRO A 208 -12.00 34.25 -15.03
CA PRO A 208 -12.23 33.74 -13.68
C PRO A 208 -12.30 32.21 -13.67
N GLU A 209 -11.50 31.59 -12.80
CA GLU A 209 -11.48 30.15 -12.57
C GLU A 209 -12.78 29.71 -11.86
N LYS A 210 -13.58 28.83 -12.48
CA LYS A 210 -14.80 28.27 -11.87
C LYS A 210 -14.44 27.26 -10.78
N THR A 211 -14.21 27.75 -9.57
CA THR A 211 -13.91 26.96 -8.35
C THR A 211 -15.13 26.27 -7.74
N THR A 212 -16.34 26.68 -8.11
CA THR A 212 -17.60 26.29 -7.44
C THR A 212 -17.90 24.79 -7.54
N GLY A 213 -17.71 24.15 -8.70
CA GLY A 213 -18.05 22.74 -8.89
C GLY A 213 -17.16 21.76 -8.11
N ARG A 214 -15.89 22.14 -7.89
CA ARG A 214 -14.91 21.29 -7.18
C ARG A 214 -15.16 21.23 -5.68
N ASN A 215 -15.70 22.31 -5.12
CA ASN A 215 -16.04 22.40 -3.69
C ASN A 215 -17.29 21.56 -3.38
N VAL A 216 -18.28 21.54 -4.27
CA VAL A 216 -19.50 20.72 -4.09
C VAL A 216 -19.16 19.22 -4.04
N ILE A 217 -18.29 18.73 -4.93
CA ILE A 217 -17.87 17.32 -4.94
C ILE A 217 -17.16 16.94 -3.63
N ARG A 218 -16.28 17.81 -3.11
CA ARG A 218 -15.61 17.57 -1.83
C ARG A 218 -16.58 17.49 -0.65
N VAL A 219 -17.60 18.36 -0.63
CA VAL A 219 -18.63 18.36 0.41
C VAL A 219 -19.46 17.07 0.36
N ILE A 220 -19.83 16.61 -0.84
CA ILE A 220 -20.57 15.35 -1.01
C ILE A 220 -19.75 14.15 -0.53
N ILE A 221 -18.46 14.08 -0.87
CA ILE A 221 -17.57 12.98 -0.42
C ILE A 221 -17.40 13.02 1.10
N ALA A 222 -17.19 14.20 1.69
CA ALA A 222 -17.07 14.34 3.14
C ALA A 222 -18.36 13.92 3.86
N ALA A 223 -19.52 14.30 3.34
CA ALA A 223 -20.81 13.88 3.90
C ALA A 223 -21.00 12.36 3.81
N ALA A 224 -20.68 11.73 2.68
CA ALA A 224 -20.73 10.28 2.52
C ALA A 224 -19.80 9.55 3.51
N ALA A 225 -18.58 10.07 3.71
CA ALA A 225 -17.64 9.52 4.69
C ALA A 225 -18.18 9.61 6.12
N VAL A 226 -18.77 10.74 6.52
CA VAL A 226 -19.38 10.90 7.84
C VAL A 226 -20.55 9.93 8.03
N VAL A 227 -21.41 9.75 7.03
CA VAL A 227 -22.52 8.80 7.09
C VAL A 227 -22.04 7.37 7.25
N LEU A 228 -21.00 6.96 6.51
CA LEU A 228 -20.40 5.63 6.64
C LEU A 228 -19.77 5.40 8.02
N ILE A 229 -19.13 6.42 8.60
CA ILE A 229 -18.57 6.35 9.95
C ILE A 229 -19.69 6.20 10.99
N VAL A 230 -20.74 7.01 10.89
CA VAL A 230 -21.89 6.95 11.81
C VAL A 230 -22.60 5.60 11.72
N LEU A 231 -22.82 5.08 10.50
CA LEU A 231 -23.36 3.73 10.30
C LEU A 231 -22.45 2.65 10.91
N GLY A 232 -21.12 2.78 10.77
CA GLY A 232 -20.16 1.87 11.39
C GLY A 232 -20.18 1.89 12.92
N VAL A 233 -20.36 3.07 13.52
CA VAL A 233 -20.50 3.24 14.98
C VAL A 233 -21.83 2.65 15.47
N MET A 234 -22.93 2.89 14.75
CA MET A 234 -24.25 2.36 15.08
C MET A 234 -24.32 0.83 14.95
N ASN A 235 -23.49 0.22 14.09
CA ASN A 235 -23.45 -1.22 13.87
C ASN A 235 -22.62 -1.98 14.93
N GLY A 236 -22.17 -1.29 16.00
CA GLY A 236 -21.52 -1.92 17.17
C GLY A 236 -20.09 -2.42 16.96
N GLY A 237 -19.55 -2.41 15.73
CA GLY A 237 -18.24 -2.99 15.42
C GLY A 237 -17.07 -2.35 16.16
N MET A 238 -17.14 -1.05 16.46
CA MET A 238 -16.07 -0.36 17.21
C MET A 238 -16.08 -0.73 18.70
N PHE A 239 -17.26 -1.00 19.27
CA PHE A 239 -17.39 -1.49 20.65
C PHE A 239 -16.98 -2.95 20.75
N ASP A 240 -17.28 -3.78 19.74
CA ASP A 240 -16.89 -5.19 19.74
C ASP A 240 -15.36 -5.36 19.61
N VAL A 241 -14.70 -4.54 18.78
CA VAL A 241 -13.23 -4.46 18.70
C VAL A 241 -12.63 -3.93 20.00
N LEU A 242 -13.25 -2.92 20.63
CA LEU A 242 -12.79 -2.38 21.92
C LEU A 242 -12.92 -3.40 23.05
N VAL A 243 -14.06 -4.11 23.14
CA VAL A 243 -14.30 -5.17 24.12
C VAL A 243 -13.32 -6.30 23.90
N LYS A 244 -13.07 -6.71 22.65
CA LYS A 244 -12.09 -7.75 22.33
C LYS A 244 -10.66 -7.33 22.66
N ALA A 245 -10.29 -6.07 22.41
CA ALA A 245 -8.99 -5.52 22.80
C ALA A 245 -8.84 -5.46 24.32
N ILE A 246 -9.88 -5.02 25.05
CA ILE A 246 -9.89 -5.01 26.51
C ILE A 246 -9.75 -6.44 27.03
N ASN A 247 -10.49 -7.42 26.49
CA ASN A 247 -10.42 -8.81 26.94
C ASN A 247 -9.02 -9.42 26.75
N ILE A 248 -8.39 -9.18 25.59
CA ILE A 248 -7.02 -9.61 25.31
C ILE A 248 -6.04 -8.90 26.27
N CYS A 249 -6.21 -7.61 26.50
CA CYS A 249 -5.39 -6.86 27.44
C CYS A 249 -5.57 -7.36 28.87
N THR A 250 -6.79 -7.68 29.32
CA THR A 250 -7.07 -8.17 30.68
C THR A 250 -6.63 -9.62 30.87
N GLU A 251 -6.69 -10.47 29.83
CA GLU A 251 -6.04 -11.80 29.82
C GLU A 251 -4.52 -11.67 29.96
N CYS A 252 -3.91 -10.70 29.26
CA CYS A 252 -2.46 -10.44 29.36
C CYS A 252 -2.01 -9.93 30.74
N ILE A 253 -2.91 -9.37 31.57
CA ILE A 253 -2.63 -8.90 32.94
C ILE A 253 -3.18 -9.89 33.99
N GLY A 254 -3.80 -11.00 33.57
CA GLY A 254 -4.29 -12.06 34.47
C GLY A 254 -5.55 -11.73 35.27
N LEU A 255 -6.40 -10.84 34.75
CA LEU A 255 -7.67 -10.44 35.38
C LEU A 255 -8.92 -11.07 34.72
N GLY A 256 -8.74 -11.81 33.62
CA GLY A 256 -9.79 -12.52 32.87
C GLY A 256 -9.69 -14.02 33.03
#